data_AF-A0A534QCP6-F1
#
_entry.id   AF-A0A534QCP6-F1
#
_cell.length_a   1.000
_cell.length_b   1.000
_cell.length_c   1.000
_cell.angle_alpha   90.00
_cell.angle_beta   90.00
_cell.angle_gamma   90.00
#
_symmetry.space_group_name_H-M   'P 1'
#
loop_
_entity.id
_entity.type
_entity.pdbx_description
1 polymer ?
#
loop_
_entity_poly.entity_id
_entity_poly.type
_entity_poly.pdbx_seq_one_letter_code
_entity_poly.pdbx_strand_id
1 'polypeptide(L)'
;MGKLWPRGRAWENGLSTATLADNFCNRWSGGLRFLEHRFDGSEVSIEPDGNVYPCCIKTKLPIGNLVHEHLIDILESLRGDPVYEAINAGHPERMGEADGWDEARFAEESRATTKQGRPYQNLCIGCDRFHEKVLAPRIAAARERRR
;
A
#
# COMPACT_ATOMS: atom_id res chain seq x y z
N MET A 1 16.42 -11.98 11.74
CA MET A 1 15.87 -10.63 12.00
C MET A 1 15.11 -10.16 10.78
N GLY A 2 13.97 -9.49 10.96
CA GLY A 2 13.16 -8.96 9.84
C GLY A 2 13.86 -7.82 9.10
N LYS A 3 13.58 -7.71 7.79
CA LYS A 3 14.07 -6.59 6.97
C LYS A 3 13.39 -5.29 7.36
N LEU A 4 14.16 -4.20 7.35
CA LEU A 4 13.62 -2.86 7.54
C LEU A 4 12.97 -2.37 6.26
N TRP A 5 11.79 -1.77 6.41
CA TRP A 5 11.03 -1.23 5.29
C TRP A 5 11.72 0.00 4.67
N PRO A 6 11.59 0.21 3.35
CA PRO A 6 12.21 1.35 2.66
C PRO A 6 11.45 2.69 2.76
N ARG A 7 10.98 3.11 3.94
CA ARG A 7 10.61 4.53 4.19
C ARG A 7 10.93 4.95 5.63
N GLY A 8 10.56 6.19 5.96
CA GLY A 8 10.85 6.84 7.23
C GLY A 8 12.34 6.80 7.56
N ARG A 9 12.65 6.64 8.86
CA ARG A 9 14.04 6.66 9.35
C ARG A 9 14.92 5.59 8.72
N ALA A 10 14.37 4.41 8.41
CA ALA A 10 15.14 3.33 7.79
C ALA A 10 15.60 3.71 6.37
N TRP A 11 14.77 4.41 5.62
CA TRP A 11 15.14 4.94 4.29
C TRP A 11 16.07 6.14 4.37
N GLU A 12 15.73 7.11 5.23
CA GLU A 12 16.52 8.33 5.43
C GLU A 12 17.97 8.02 5.79
N ASN A 13 18.18 7.04 6.66
CA ASN A 13 19.49 6.63 7.14
C ASN A 13 20.12 5.49 6.32
N GLY A 14 19.47 5.04 5.24
CA GLY A 14 20.04 4.01 4.34
C GLY A 14 20.16 2.62 4.95
N LEU A 15 19.32 2.31 5.93
CA LEU A 15 19.33 1.07 6.72
C LEU A 15 18.52 -0.06 6.08
N SER A 16 17.57 0.28 5.18
CA SER A 16 16.80 -0.76 4.48
C SER A 16 17.68 -1.55 3.52
N THR A 17 17.67 -2.87 3.70
CA THR A 17 18.29 -3.85 2.79
C THR A 17 17.24 -4.78 2.18
N ALA A 18 15.98 -4.34 2.18
CA ALA A 18 14.89 -5.07 1.56
C ALA A 18 15.02 -5.06 0.04
N THR A 19 14.62 -6.14 -0.61
CA THR A 19 14.66 -6.35 -2.05
C THR A 19 13.25 -6.63 -2.60
N LEU A 20 13.10 -6.92 -3.89
CA LEU A 20 11.81 -7.38 -4.44
C LEU A 20 11.29 -8.67 -3.78
N ALA A 21 12.18 -9.54 -3.29
CA ALA A 21 11.79 -10.76 -2.58
C ALA A 21 11.18 -10.45 -1.19
N ASP A 22 11.41 -9.26 -0.65
CA ASP A 22 10.88 -8.83 0.64
C ASP A 22 9.50 -8.20 0.47
N ASN A 23 8.52 -9.06 0.21
CA ASN A 23 7.12 -8.66 0.14
C ASN A 23 6.57 -8.40 1.55
N PHE A 24 6.47 -7.11 1.90
CA PHE A 24 5.85 -6.67 3.15
C PHE A 24 4.33 -6.75 3.10
N CYS A 25 3.72 -6.77 1.91
CA CYS A 25 2.28 -6.79 1.73
C CYS A 25 1.68 -8.15 2.09
N ASN A 26 2.36 -9.23 1.71
CA ASN A 26 2.00 -10.61 2.03
C ASN A 26 2.45 -11.06 3.43
N ARG A 27 2.30 -10.19 4.43
CA ARG A 27 2.61 -10.48 5.83
C ARG A 27 1.46 -10.00 6.71
N TRP A 28 1.43 -10.49 7.95
CA TRP A 28 0.55 -9.93 8.98
C TRP A 28 0.77 -8.41 9.08
N SER A 29 -0.33 -7.65 9.14
CA SER A 29 -0.37 -6.17 9.08
C SER A 29 0.12 -5.55 7.77
N GLY A 30 0.43 -6.35 6.74
CA GLY A 30 1.07 -5.90 5.51
C GLY A 30 0.13 -5.38 4.41
N GLY A 31 -1.16 -5.72 4.50
CA GLY A 31 -2.13 -5.59 3.40
C GLY A 31 -2.88 -6.88 3.18
N LEU A 32 -2.27 -8.01 3.49
CA LEU A 32 -2.92 -9.32 3.44
C LEU A 32 -4.22 -9.31 4.25
N ARG A 33 -5.33 -9.65 3.59
CA ARG A 33 -6.68 -9.84 4.14
C ARG A 33 -7.30 -8.60 4.82
N PHE A 34 -6.80 -7.39 4.56
CA PHE A 34 -7.29 -6.17 5.20
C PHE A 34 -8.77 -5.83 4.91
N LEU A 35 -9.34 -6.35 3.81
CA LEU A 35 -10.76 -6.20 3.49
C LEU A 35 -11.63 -7.21 4.22
N GLU A 36 -11.05 -8.30 4.75
CA GLU A 36 -11.76 -9.43 5.34
C GLU A 36 -12.17 -9.19 6.80
N HIS A 37 -12.74 -8.02 7.09
CA HIS A 37 -13.06 -7.53 8.44
C HIS A 37 -14.03 -8.39 9.26
N ARG A 38 -14.65 -9.40 8.64
CA ARG A 38 -15.50 -10.40 9.32
C ARG A 38 -14.71 -11.63 9.78
N PHE A 39 -13.40 -11.67 9.55
CA PHE A 39 -12.53 -12.80 9.85
C PHE A 39 -11.28 -12.35 10.61
N ASP A 40 -10.74 -13.28 11.41
CA ASP A 40 -9.49 -13.04 12.13
C ASP A 40 -8.32 -12.81 11.17
N GLY A 41 -7.46 -11.86 11.55
CA GLY A 41 -6.27 -11.44 10.81
C GLY A 41 -6.51 -10.29 9.82
N SER A 42 -7.71 -9.70 9.77
CA SER A 42 -7.97 -8.47 9.02
C SER A 42 -7.50 -7.26 9.82
N GLU A 43 -6.53 -6.52 9.30
CA GLU A 43 -5.93 -5.38 9.99
C GLU A 43 -5.78 -4.16 9.09
N VAL A 44 -5.92 -2.99 9.72
CA VAL A 44 -5.60 -1.69 9.13
C VAL A 44 -4.70 -0.90 10.06
N SER A 45 -3.95 0.05 9.51
CA SER A 45 -3.22 1.04 10.30
C SER A 45 -4.04 2.31 10.42
N ILE A 46 -4.15 2.85 11.64
CA ILE A 46 -4.82 4.12 11.91
C ILE A 46 -3.79 5.06 12.53
N GLU A 47 -3.61 6.23 11.92
CA GLU A 47 -2.74 7.28 12.45
C GLU A 47 -3.46 8.18 13.46
N PRO A 48 -2.72 8.93 14.31
CA PRO A 48 -3.33 9.85 15.29
C PRO A 48 -4.23 10.93 14.69
N ASP A 49 -4.06 11.25 13.40
CA ASP A 49 -4.90 12.19 12.66
C ASP A 49 -6.16 11.54 12.06
N GLY A 50 -6.41 10.26 12.38
CA GLY A 50 -7.54 9.47 11.92
C GLY A 50 -7.35 8.80 10.57
N ASN A 51 -6.23 9.04 9.86
CA ASN A 51 -6.01 8.46 8.53
C ASN A 51 -5.87 6.93 8.60
N VAL A 52 -6.61 6.24 7.74
CA VAL A 52 -6.62 4.77 7.64
C VAL A 52 -5.78 4.32 6.46
N TYR A 53 -5.01 3.26 6.66
CA TYR A 53 -4.18 2.62 5.63
C TYR A 53 -4.38 1.10 5.63
N PRO A 54 -4.31 0.44 4.46
CA PRO A 54 -4.49 -1.01 4.35
C PRO A 54 -3.29 -1.79 4.90
N CYS A 55 -2.18 -1.12 5.24
CA CYS A 55 -0.97 -1.76 5.77
C CYS A 55 -0.32 -0.91 6.87
N CYS A 56 0.35 -1.56 7.82
CA CYS A 56 1.09 -0.92 8.93
C CYS A 56 2.22 -0.01 8.46
N ILE A 57 2.75 -0.30 7.27
CA ILE A 57 3.83 0.43 6.63
C ILE A 57 3.32 1.70 5.94
N LYS A 58 1.99 1.81 5.82
CA LYS A 58 1.20 2.90 5.24
C LYS A 58 1.42 2.98 3.73
N THR A 59 0.36 2.94 2.96
CA THR A 59 0.41 3.33 1.54
C THR A 59 0.72 4.82 1.41
N LYS A 60 1.04 5.28 0.20
CA LYS A 60 1.30 6.71 -0.04
C LYS A 60 0.11 7.60 0.34
N LEU A 61 -1.09 7.10 0.08
CA LEU A 61 -2.35 7.80 0.28
C LEU A 61 -3.23 6.99 1.24
N PRO A 62 -3.93 7.64 2.18
CA PRO A 62 -4.88 6.97 3.06
C PRO A 62 -6.17 6.61 2.33
N ILE A 63 -6.75 5.47 2.70
CA ILE A 63 -8.00 4.96 2.11
C ILE A 63 -9.26 5.69 2.64
N GLY A 64 -9.15 6.32 3.81
CA GLY A 64 -10.18 7.13 4.44
C GLY A 64 -9.68 7.76 5.74
N ASN A 65 -10.58 8.44 6.47
CA ASN A 65 -10.25 9.04 7.76
C ASN A 65 -11.40 8.85 8.78
N LEU A 66 -11.08 8.28 9.95
CA LEU A 66 -12.06 7.95 10.98
C LEU A 66 -12.67 9.15 11.73
N VAL A 67 -12.11 10.34 11.56
CA VAL A 67 -12.73 11.59 12.05
C VAL A 67 -13.99 11.92 11.24
N HIS A 68 -14.11 11.39 10.01
CA HIS A 68 -15.16 11.74 9.07
C HIS A 68 -16.00 10.56 8.60
N GLU A 69 -15.48 9.34 8.66
CA GLU A 69 -16.04 8.16 8.01
C GLU A 69 -16.00 6.95 8.97
N HIS A 70 -16.99 6.04 8.91
CA HIS A 70 -16.92 4.78 9.65
C HIS A 70 -15.95 3.80 8.98
N LEU A 71 -15.21 3.03 9.79
CA LEU A 71 -14.20 2.09 9.28
C LEU A 71 -14.80 1.07 8.30
N ILE A 72 -15.95 0.48 8.63
CA ILE A 72 -16.56 -0.57 7.80
C ILE A 72 -17.02 0.01 6.46
N ASP A 73 -17.56 1.23 6.43
CA ASP A 73 -17.97 1.89 5.19
C ASP A 73 -16.77 2.20 4.29
N ILE A 74 -15.63 2.58 4.88
CA ILE A 74 -14.37 2.71 4.14
C ILE A 74 -14.04 1.36 3.50
N LEU A 75 -13.97 0.27 4.26
CA LEU A 75 -13.55 -1.04 3.75
C LEU A 75 -14.50 -1.59 2.67
N GLU A 76 -15.80 -1.56 2.90
CA GLU A 76 -16.80 -2.05 1.94
C GLU A 76 -16.78 -1.26 0.63
N SER A 77 -16.52 0.05 0.67
CA SER A 77 -16.44 0.88 -0.54
C SER A 77 -15.26 0.55 -1.47
N LEU A 78 -14.26 -0.20 -0.97
CA LEU A 78 -13.08 -0.62 -1.72
C LEU A 78 -13.19 -2.04 -2.26
N ARG A 79 -14.14 -2.85 -1.77
CA ARG A 79 -14.34 -4.21 -2.25
C ARG A 79 -14.65 -4.21 -3.74
N GLY A 80 -13.99 -5.11 -4.46
CA GLY A 80 -14.10 -5.23 -5.92
C GLY A 80 -13.26 -4.22 -6.71
N ASP A 81 -12.59 -3.25 -6.08
CA ASP A 81 -11.60 -2.44 -6.79
C ASP A 81 -10.31 -3.27 -6.98
N PRO A 82 -9.83 -3.45 -8.23
CA PRO A 82 -8.69 -4.33 -8.52
C PRO A 82 -7.42 -4.01 -7.74
N VAL A 83 -7.19 -2.73 -7.42
CA VAL A 83 -5.99 -2.30 -6.68
C VAL A 83 -6.05 -2.84 -5.26
N TYR A 84 -7.19 -2.65 -4.60
CA TYR A 84 -7.37 -3.03 -3.21
C TYR A 84 -7.53 -4.54 -3.06
N GLU A 85 -8.12 -5.23 -4.04
CA GLU A 85 -8.13 -6.69 -4.08
C GLU A 85 -6.71 -7.27 -4.21
N ALA A 86 -5.85 -6.66 -5.03
CA ALA A 86 -4.45 -7.09 -5.15
C ALA A 86 -3.68 -6.91 -3.84
N ILE A 87 -3.87 -5.78 -3.14
CA ILE A 87 -3.29 -5.54 -1.81
C ILE A 87 -3.84 -6.55 -0.80
N ASN A 88 -5.15 -6.78 -0.79
CA ASN A 88 -5.84 -7.76 0.07
C ASN A 88 -5.30 -9.17 -0.14
N ALA A 89 -4.94 -9.53 -1.37
CA ALA A 89 -4.31 -10.81 -1.71
C ALA A 89 -2.82 -10.87 -1.36
N GLY A 90 -2.19 -9.78 -0.91
CA GLY A 90 -0.76 -9.70 -0.65
C GLY A 90 0.11 -9.57 -1.90
N HIS A 91 -0.48 -9.19 -3.04
CA HIS A 91 0.14 -9.12 -4.37
C HIS A 91 0.14 -7.69 -4.93
N PRO A 92 0.86 -6.74 -4.30
CA PRO A 92 0.85 -5.35 -4.72
C PRO A 92 1.38 -5.15 -6.15
N GLU A 93 2.24 -6.05 -6.64
CA GLU A 93 2.75 -6.02 -8.01
C GLU A 93 1.67 -6.14 -9.08
N ARG A 94 0.50 -6.70 -8.71
CA ARG A 94 -0.65 -6.91 -9.60
C ARG A 94 -1.68 -5.79 -9.52
N MET A 95 -1.50 -4.83 -8.61
CA MET A 95 -2.51 -3.81 -8.33
C MET A 95 -2.78 -2.86 -9.51
N GLY A 96 -1.85 -2.80 -10.47
CA GLY A 96 -1.96 -1.96 -11.66
C GLY A 96 -2.49 -2.66 -12.91
N GLU A 97 -2.80 -3.96 -12.86
CA GLU A 97 -3.21 -4.76 -14.03
C GLU A 97 -4.40 -4.12 -14.78
N ALA A 98 -5.40 -3.65 -14.02
CA ALA A 98 -6.60 -3.00 -14.58
C ALA A 98 -6.34 -1.62 -15.19
N ASP A 99 -5.17 -1.02 -14.95
CA ASP A 99 -4.75 0.30 -15.45
C ASP A 99 -3.64 0.19 -16.52
N GLY A 100 -3.42 -1.02 -17.08
CA GLY A 100 -2.36 -1.25 -18.07
C GLY A 100 -0.96 -1.18 -17.48
N TRP A 101 -0.83 -1.46 -16.19
CA TRP A 101 0.44 -1.49 -15.47
C TRP A 101 0.69 -2.90 -14.96
N ASP A 102 1.29 -3.71 -15.83
CA ASP A 102 1.64 -5.10 -15.55
C ASP A 102 2.78 -5.24 -14.51
N GLU A 103 3.04 -6.47 -14.08
CA GLU A 103 4.08 -6.78 -13.10
C GLU A 103 5.48 -6.34 -13.55
N ALA A 104 5.78 -6.41 -14.86
CA ALA A 104 7.07 -6.02 -15.40
C ALA A 104 7.30 -4.51 -15.25
N ARG A 105 6.30 -3.70 -15.64
CA ARG A 105 6.31 -2.25 -15.43
C ARG A 105 6.27 -1.91 -13.95
N PHE A 106 5.56 -2.67 -13.11
CA PHE A 106 5.58 -2.48 -11.65
C PHE A 106 6.98 -2.68 -11.08
N ALA A 107 7.67 -3.74 -11.51
CA ALA A 107 9.04 -4.02 -11.10
C ALA A 107 9.99 -2.89 -11.56
N GLU A 108 9.85 -2.38 -12.79
CA GLU A 108 10.64 -1.25 -13.28
C GLU A 108 10.44 0.00 -12.42
N GLU A 109 9.18 0.34 -12.14
CA GLU A 109 8.80 1.50 -11.32
C GLU A 109 9.10 1.31 -9.83
N SER A 110 9.41 0.08 -9.41
CA SER A 110 9.91 -0.22 -8.07
C SER A 110 11.38 0.17 -7.86
N ARG A 111 12.07 0.68 -8.89
CA ARG A 111 13.45 1.15 -8.79
C ARG A 111 13.54 2.54 -8.17
N ALA A 112 14.56 2.76 -7.36
CA ALA A 112 14.90 4.03 -6.77
C ALA A 112 16.41 4.16 -6.55
N THR A 113 16.85 5.38 -6.24
CA THR A 113 18.19 5.65 -5.71
C THR A 113 18.04 6.00 -4.23
N THR A 114 18.78 5.32 -3.35
CA THR A 114 18.76 5.64 -1.91
C THR A 114 19.32 7.04 -1.65
N LYS A 115 19.10 7.57 -0.44
CA LYS A 115 19.69 8.85 -0.01
C LYS A 115 21.22 8.87 -0.03
N GLN A 116 21.87 7.71 -0.04
CA GLN A 116 23.32 7.52 -0.15
C GLN A 116 23.78 7.29 -1.60
N GLY A 117 22.90 7.47 -2.59
CA GLY A 117 23.26 7.32 -4.00
C GLY A 117 23.32 5.87 -4.51
N ARG A 118 22.85 4.88 -3.75
CA ARG A 118 22.90 3.46 -4.16
C ARG A 118 21.64 3.08 -4.95
N PRO A 119 21.75 2.19 -5.96
CA PRO A 119 20.57 1.63 -6.60
C PRO A 119 19.77 0.77 -5.60
N TYR A 120 18.44 0.86 -5.68
CA TYR A 120 17.53 0.18 -4.77
C TYR A 120 16.25 -0.26 -5.51
N GLN A 121 15.66 -1.37 -5.09
CA GLN A 121 14.42 -1.87 -5.68
C GLN A 121 13.61 -2.69 -4.68
N ASN A 122 12.34 -2.32 -4.46
CA ASN A 122 11.41 -3.04 -3.59
C ASN A 122 9.95 -2.70 -3.92
N LEU A 123 9.02 -3.63 -3.62
CA LEU A 123 7.60 -3.50 -3.92
C LEU A 123 6.94 -2.25 -3.29
N CYS A 124 7.38 -1.81 -2.11
CA CYS A 124 6.84 -0.60 -1.47
C CYS A 124 7.10 0.67 -2.28
N ILE A 125 8.19 0.71 -3.06
CA ILE A 125 8.52 1.82 -3.96
C ILE A 125 7.58 1.81 -5.17
N GLY A 126 7.36 0.64 -5.78
CA GLY A 126 6.41 0.50 -6.88
C GLY A 126 4.99 0.87 -6.44
N CYS A 127 4.62 0.42 -5.24
CA CYS A 127 3.36 0.78 -4.60
C CYS A 127 3.20 2.30 -4.48
N ASP A 128 4.21 3.01 -3.97
CA ASP A 128 4.21 4.48 -3.91
C ASP A 128 4.05 5.12 -5.27
N ARG A 129 4.82 4.66 -6.27
CA ARG A 129 4.79 5.23 -7.62
C ARG A 129 3.43 5.11 -8.27
N PHE A 130 2.77 3.96 -8.12
CA PHE A 130 1.42 3.79 -8.63
C PHE A 130 0.42 4.69 -7.90
N HIS A 131 0.53 4.82 -6.58
CA HIS A 131 -0.34 5.72 -5.83
C HIS A 131 -0.20 7.18 -6.29
N GLU A 132 1.04 7.62 -6.54
CA GLU A 132 1.35 8.96 -7.03
C GLU A 132 0.84 9.20 -8.47
N LYS A 133 1.00 8.23 -9.36
CA LYS A 133 0.74 8.39 -10.80
C LYS A 133 -0.69 8.04 -11.23
N VAL A 134 -1.36 7.12 -10.53
CA VAL A 134 -2.62 6.49 -10.99
C VAL A 134 -3.72 6.55 -9.95
N LEU A 135 -3.40 6.33 -8.67
CA LEU A 135 -4.44 6.04 -7.68
C LEU A 135 -5.16 7.26 -7.09
N ALA A 136 -4.58 8.45 -7.17
CA ALA A 136 -5.16 9.64 -6.55
C ALA A 136 -6.62 9.93 -6.99
N PRO A 137 -7.00 9.85 -8.28
CA PRO A 137 -8.39 10.00 -8.72
C PRO A 137 -9.33 8.89 -8.19
N ARG A 138 -8.86 7.64 -8.11
CA ARG A 138 -9.65 6.50 -7.61
C ARG A 138 -10.04 6.69 -6.14
N ILE A 139 -9.10 7.13 -5.31
CA ILE A 139 -9.37 7.44 -3.89
C ILE A 139 -10.37 8.59 -3.74
N ALA A 140 -10.22 9.64 -4.54
CA ALA A 140 -11.17 10.76 -4.53
C ALA A 140 -12.59 10.29 -4.89
N ALA A 141 -12.74 9.47 -5.93
CA ALA A 141 -14.02 8.91 -6.32
C ALA A 141 -14.62 7.98 -5.26
N ALA A 142 -13.79 7.15 -4.60
CA ALA A 142 -14.24 6.29 -3.51
C ALA A 142 -14.76 7.10 -2.31
N ARG A 143 -14.10 8.21 -1.97
CA ARG A 143 -14.57 9.15 -0.93
C ARG A 143 -15.90 9.79 -1.28
N GLU A 144 -16.09 10.19 -2.53
CA GLU A 144 -17.35 10.81 -2.96
C GLU A 144 -18.54 9.84 -2.85
N ARG A 145 -18.34 8.55 -3.18
CA ARG A 145 -19.38 7.51 -3.04
C ARG A 145 -19.83 7.27 -1.59
N ARG A 146 -19.06 7.73 -0.60
CA ARG A 146 -19.33 7.55 0.84
C ARG A 146 -19.98 8.78 1.50
N ARG A 147 -20.10 9.89 0.76
CA ARG A 147 -20.81 11.10 1.21
C ARG A 147 -22.29 11.00 0.91
#